data_AF-A3TN00-F1
#
_entry.id   AF-A3TN00-F1
#
_cell.length_a   1.000
_cell.length_b   1.000
_cell.length_c   1.000
_cell.angle_alpha   90.00
_cell.angle_beta   90.00
_cell.angle_gamma   90.00
#
_symmetry.space_group_name_H-M   'P 1'
#
loop_
_entity.id
_entity.type
_entity.pdbx_description
1 polymer ?
#
loop_
_entity_poly.entity_id
_entity_poly.type
_entity_poly.pdbx_seq_one_letter_code
_entity_poly.pdbx_strand_id
1 'polypeptide(L)'
;MWPWLMIAVGVLLVVGGLVARHRMMRDHRAQLAEAAPTPTTKPASVTKPAPTPEPARSIPFPDRPASHRLTSPPMLRARSSDVPLLDWLRYYSDGNAWSGVIQSIADRISGDQLLKPWFGSMDRPTLQRHVMSIVMELTGEGLTVGTVRRLADAHVQFVAAGGAHITEPVWDKLHAPFANALREHLVPESAVLALEDTLAPLKAVIVTRSDSHAG
;
A
#
# COMPACT_ATOMS: atom_id res chain seq x y z
N MET A 1 -37.04 6.23 -3.92
CA MET A 1 -36.64 5.54 -5.17
C MET A 1 -35.39 6.12 -5.82
N TRP A 2 -35.08 7.41 -5.65
CA TRP A 2 -33.88 8.08 -6.21
C TRP A 2 -32.48 7.56 -5.80
N PRO A 3 -32.21 7.15 -4.54
CA PRO A 3 -30.85 6.77 -4.14
C PRO A 3 -30.38 5.45 -4.78
N TRP A 4 -31.29 4.52 -5.07
CA TRP A 4 -30.97 3.26 -5.74
C TRP A 4 -30.58 3.45 -7.22
N LEU A 5 -31.12 4.47 -7.88
CA LEU A 5 -30.78 4.85 -9.25
C LEU A 5 -29.33 5.35 -9.35
N MET A 6 -28.86 6.14 -8.38
CA MET A 6 -27.47 6.63 -8.35
C MET A 6 -26.47 5.49 -8.11
N ILE A 7 -26.82 4.51 -7.26
CA ILE A 7 -26.00 3.32 -7.03
C ILE A 7 -25.90 2.47 -8.30
N ALA A 8 -27.03 2.23 -8.97
CA ALA A 8 -27.06 1.45 -10.21
C ALA A 8 -26.21 2.11 -11.33
N VAL A 9 -26.29 3.43 -11.47
CA VAL A 9 -25.48 4.19 -12.43
C VAL A 9 -23.98 4.13 -12.09
N GLY A 10 -23.63 4.26 -10.80
CA GLY A 10 -22.25 4.15 -10.34
C GLY A 10 -21.63 2.78 -10.64
N VAL A 11 -22.37 1.70 -10.37
CA VAL A 11 -21.93 0.33 -10.67
C VAL A 11 -21.76 0.13 -12.18
N LEU A 12 -22.67 0.64 -13.01
CA LEU A 12 -22.59 0.56 -14.47
C LEU A 12 -21.34 1.27 -15.02
N LEU A 13 -20.97 2.42 -14.47
CA LEU A 13 -19.77 3.15 -14.87
C LEU A 13 -18.49 2.41 -14.48
N VAL A 14 -18.45 1.81 -13.29
CA VAL A 14 -17.29 1.02 -12.82
C VAL A 14 -17.12 -0.25 -13.66
N VAL A 15 -18.20 -0.99 -13.91
CA VAL A 15 -18.17 -2.22 -14.73
C VAL A 15 -17.83 -1.89 -16.19
N GLY A 16 -18.43 -0.84 -16.75
CA GLY A 16 -18.13 -0.37 -18.11
C GLY A 16 -16.66 0.02 -18.30
N GLY A 17 -16.09 0.75 -17.34
CA GLY A 17 -14.67 1.12 -17.33
C GLY A 17 -13.74 -0.10 -17.23
N LEU A 18 -14.10 -1.10 -16.41
CA LEU A 18 -13.32 -2.32 -16.27
C LEU A 18 -13.31 -3.14 -17.57
N VAL A 19 -14.47 -3.26 -18.25
CA VAL A 19 -14.61 -4.00 -19.51
C VAL A 19 -13.84 -3.29 -20.65
N ALA A 20 -13.91 -1.96 -20.72
CA ALA A 20 -13.18 -1.17 -21.72
C ALA A 20 -11.65 -1.32 -21.53
N ARG A 21 -11.16 -1.24 -20.29
CA ARG A 21 -9.74 -1.43 -19.97
C ARG A 21 -9.26 -2.85 -20.29
N HIS A 22 -10.07 -3.85 -19.98
CA HIS A 22 -9.74 -5.25 -20.28
C HIS A 22 -9.69 -5.51 -21.79
N ARG A 23 -10.59 -4.89 -22.57
CA ARG A 23 -10.58 -4.98 -24.04
C ARG A 23 -9.33 -4.33 -24.64
N MET A 24 -9.00 -3.12 -24.20
CA MET A 24 -7.82 -2.39 -24.68
C MET A 24 -6.49 -3.13 -24.41
N MET A 25 -6.36 -3.78 -23.25
CA MET A 25 -5.18 -4.60 -22.91
C MET A 25 -5.08 -5.86 -23.78
N ARG A 26 -6.21 -6.42 -24.23
CA ARG A 26 -6.24 -7.59 -25.10
C ARG A 26 -5.79 -7.24 -26.52
N ASP A 27 -6.18 -6.08 -27.01
CA ASP A 27 -5.79 -5.57 -28.33
C ASP A 27 -4.30 -5.21 -28.38
N HIS A 28 -3.76 -4.62 -27.30
CA HIS A 28 -2.30 -4.38 -27.17
C HIS A 28 -1.51 -5.69 -27.20
N ARG A 29 -2.01 -6.74 -26.53
CA ARG A 29 -1.36 -8.04 -26.53
C ARG A 29 -1.41 -8.72 -27.90
N ALA A 30 -2.49 -8.54 -28.65
CA ALA A 30 -2.60 -9.02 -30.02
C ALA A 30 -1.61 -8.30 -30.94
N GLN A 31 -1.48 -6.97 -30.84
CA GLN A 31 -0.53 -6.19 -31.62
C GLN A 31 0.93 -6.53 -31.30
N LEU A 32 1.26 -6.82 -30.04
CA LEU A 32 2.60 -7.28 -29.64
C LEU A 32 2.91 -8.70 -30.13
N ALA A 33 1.89 -9.55 -30.30
CA ALA A 33 2.06 -10.90 -30.85
C ALA A 33 2.24 -10.88 -32.38
N GLU A 34 1.67 -9.89 -33.07
CA GLU A 34 1.76 -9.73 -34.53
C GLU A 34 3.03 -9.00 -34.97
N ALA A 35 3.65 -8.22 -34.07
CA ALA A 35 4.92 -7.53 -34.32
C ALA A 35 6.18 -8.39 -34.04
N ALA A 36 6.04 -9.71 -33.83
CA ALA A 36 7.17 -10.61 -33.62
C ALA A 36 7.86 -10.94 -34.96
N PRO A 37 9.11 -10.48 -35.20
CA PRO A 37 9.83 -10.79 -36.43
C PRO A 37 10.30 -12.24 -36.48
N THR A 38 10.13 -12.89 -37.64
CA THR A 38 10.71 -14.20 -37.98
C THR A 38 12.25 -14.23 -37.84
N PRO A 39 12.84 -15.40 -37.54
CA PRO A 39 14.22 -15.49 -37.07
C PRO A 39 15.24 -15.45 -38.22
N THR A 40 16.18 -14.52 -38.14
CA THR A 40 17.37 -14.49 -39.01
C THR A 40 18.63 -14.52 -38.16
N THR A 41 19.43 -15.57 -38.40
CA THR A 41 20.88 -15.69 -38.19
C THR A 41 21.41 -15.56 -36.76
N LYS A 42 21.81 -16.71 -36.22
CA LYS A 42 22.58 -16.93 -34.99
C LYS A 42 23.99 -16.31 -35.08
N PRO A 43 24.38 -15.36 -34.20
CA PRO A 43 25.78 -15.08 -33.91
C PRO A 43 26.19 -15.74 -32.58
N ALA A 44 27.50 -15.92 -32.43
CA ALA A 44 28.19 -16.68 -31.40
C ALA A 44 27.67 -16.44 -29.97
N SER A 45 27.51 -17.55 -29.25
CA SER A 45 27.16 -17.60 -27.84
C SER A 45 28.31 -17.00 -27.02
N VAL A 46 28.15 -15.74 -26.60
CA VAL A 46 28.91 -15.19 -25.49
C VAL A 46 28.37 -15.89 -24.25
N THR A 47 29.20 -16.71 -23.62
CA THR A 47 28.89 -17.38 -22.35
C THR A 47 28.46 -16.34 -21.33
N LYS A 48 27.15 -16.25 -21.10
CA LYS A 48 26.54 -15.43 -20.05
C LYS A 48 27.11 -15.94 -18.72
N PRO A 49 27.70 -15.08 -17.87
CA PRO A 49 28.11 -15.48 -16.54
C PRO A 49 26.91 -16.12 -15.82
N ALA A 50 27.13 -17.28 -15.20
CA ALA A 50 26.11 -17.93 -14.41
C ALA A 50 25.54 -16.91 -13.40
N PRO A 51 24.22 -16.76 -13.29
CA PRO A 51 23.65 -15.90 -12.27
C PRO A 51 24.14 -16.42 -10.91
N THR A 52 24.88 -15.57 -10.20
CA THR A 52 25.17 -15.76 -8.79
C THR A 52 23.86 -16.11 -8.09
N PRO A 53 23.79 -17.20 -7.28
CA PRO A 53 22.58 -17.54 -6.55
C PRO A 53 22.20 -16.33 -5.71
N GLU A 54 21.08 -15.71 -6.05
CA GLU A 54 20.51 -14.67 -5.22
C GLU A 54 20.23 -15.29 -3.86
N PRO A 55 20.77 -14.73 -2.75
CA PRO A 55 20.57 -15.30 -1.43
C PRO A 55 19.07 -15.50 -1.18
N ALA A 56 18.69 -16.71 -0.78
CA ALA A 56 17.31 -17.09 -0.53
C ALA A 56 16.66 -16.06 0.40
N ARG A 57 15.76 -15.25 -0.14
CA ARG A 57 15.11 -14.17 0.60
C ARG A 57 14.27 -14.79 1.71
N SER A 58 14.53 -14.41 2.96
CA SER A 58 13.72 -14.84 4.10
C SER A 58 12.29 -14.30 3.96
N ILE A 59 11.32 -15.19 3.74
CA ILE A 59 9.91 -14.83 3.70
C ILE A 59 9.48 -14.47 5.13
N PRO A 60 8.90 -13.29 5.38
CA PRO A 60 8.40 -12.93 6.70
C PRO A 60 7.36 -13.94 7.21
N PHE A 61 7.53 -14.40 8.45
CA PHE A 61 6.65 -15.34 9.15
C PHE A 61 6.41 -16.66 8.40
N PRO A 62 7.44 -17.43 7.98
CA PRO A 62 7.29 -18.52 7.02
C PRO A 62 6.28 -19.59 7.46
N ASP A 63 6.19 -19.86 8.76
CA ASP A 63 5.35 -20.92 9.34
C ASP A 63 3.90 -20.50 9.62
N ARG A 64 3.52 -19.26 9.28
CA ARG A 64 2.17 -18.73 9.55
C ARG A 64 1.32 -18.63 8.27
N PRO A 65 0.03 -19.00 8.32
CA PRO A 65 -0.88 -18.83 7.19
C PRO A 65 -1.13 -17.34 6.91
N ALA A 66 -1.44 -16.99 5.67
CA ALA A 66 -1.65 -15.60 5.27
C ALA A 66 -2.79 -14.91 6.03
N SER A 67 -3.82 -15.65 6.44
CA SER A 67 -4.95 -15.16 7.23
C SER A 67 -4.63 -14.93 8.71
N HIS A 68 -3.43 -15.32 9.18
CA HIS A 68 -3.06 -15.13 10.58
C HIS A 68 -2.93 -13.64 10.89
N ARG A 69 -3.72 -13.18 11.87
CA ARG A 69 -3.70 -11.79 12.34
C ARG A 69 -2.49 -11.57 13.25
N LEU A 70 -1.66 -10.60 12.91
CA LEU A 70 -0.51 -10.16 13.69
C LEU A 70 -0.92 -9.12 14.73
N THR A 71 -1.78 -8.17 14.34
CA THR A 71 -2.30 -7.11 15.21
C THR A 71 -3.79 -6.89 14.94
N SER A 72 -4.52 -6.52 15.98
CA SER A 72 -5.88 -5.99 15.84
C SER A 72 -5.84 -4.55 15.32
N PRO A 73 -6.92 -4.05 14.66
CA PRO A 73 -7.01 -2.64 14.34
C PRO A 73 -7.05 -1.81 15.63
N PRO A 74 -6.65 -0.53 15.60
CA PRO A 74 -6.90 0.39 16.70
C PRO A 74 -8.40 0.46 17.01
N MET A 75 -8.76 0.24 18.27
CA MET A 75 -10.14 0.21 18.72
C MET A 75 -10.47 1.48 19.50
N LEU A 76 -11.67 2.02 19.29
CA LEU A 76 -12.19 3.17 20.02
C LEU A 76 -13.51 2.86 20.69
N ARG A 77 -13.69 3.43 21.88
CA ARG A 77 -14.98 3.39 22.57
C ARG A 77 -15.94 4.36 21.88
N ALA A 78 -17.01 3.83 21.29
CA ALA A 78 -18.11 4.61 20.74
C ALA A 78 -19.40 4.27 21.49
N ARG A 79 -19.95 5.25 22.23
CA ARG A 79 -21.14 5.07 23.07
C ARG A 79 -20.97 3.90 24.06
N SER A 80 -21.54 2.74 23.74
CA SER A 80 -21.55 1.53 24.56
C SER A 80 -20.75 0.35 23.99
N SER A 81 -20.05 0.52 22.86
CA SER A 81 -19.31 -0.55 22.19
C SER A 81 -17.92 -0.09 21.75
N ASP A 82 -16.99 -1.04 21.63
CA ASP A 82 -15.70 -0.79 21.00
C ASP A 82 -15.82 -1.03 19.51
N VAL A 83 -15.37 -0.06 18.71
CA VAL A 83 -15.44 -0.10 17.25
C VAL A 83 -14.04 0.12 16.66
N PRO A 84 -13.73 -0.46 15.49
CA PRO A 84 -12.48 -0.16 14.79
C PRO A 84 -12.37 1.32 14.43
N LEU A 85 -11.14 1.83 14.37
CA LEU A 85 -10.86 3.23 14.03
C LEU A 85 -11.47 3.64 12.67
N LEU A 86 -11.49 2.73 11.68
CA LEU A 86 -12.16 2.99 10.41
C LEU A 86 -13.64 3.35 10.58
N ASP A 87 -14.35 2.55 11.37
CA ASP A 87 -15.79 2.74 11.60
C ASP A 87 -16.03 3.99 12.45
N TRP A 88 -15.16 4.24 13.43
CA TRP A 88 -15.19 5.47 14.21
C TRP A 88 -15.09 6.72 13.32
N LEU A 89 -14.09 6.76 12.43
CA LEU A 89 -13.85 7.87 11.49
C LEU A 89 -15.00 8.07 10.49
N ARG A 90 -15.76 7.03 10.18
CA ARG A 90 -16.85 7.09 9.20
C ARG A 90 -18.19 7.49 9.82
N TYR A 91 -18.47 6.95 11.01
CA TYR A 91 -19.83 6.95 11.55
C TYR A 91 -19.95 7.68 12.89
N TYR A 92 -18.85 7.91 13.61
CA TYR A 92 -18.88 8.43 14.98
C TYR A 92 -18.11 9.74 15.17
N SER A 93 -17.13 10.04 14.31
CA SER A 93 -16.49 11.35 14.26
C SER A 93 -17.45 12.42 13.74
N ASP A 94 -17.36 13.64 14.27
CA ASP A 94 -18.12 14.77 13.75
C ASP A 94 -17.79 15.02 12.27
N GLY A 95 -18.83 15.04 11.43
CA GLY A 95 -18.69 15.39 10.01
C GLY A 95 -18.02 14.34 9.11
N ASN A 96 -17.90 13.07 9.55
CA ASN A 96 -17.23 12.00 8.80
C ASN A 96 -15.78 12.37 8.44
N ALA A 97 -14.90 12.25 9.42
CA ALA A 97 -13.49 12.64 9.31
C ALA A 97 -12.69 11.77 8.33
N TRP A 98 -13.23 10.63 7.87
CA TRP A 98 -12.55 9.70 6.99
C TRP A 98 -11.89 10.36 5.76
N SER A 99 -12.65 11.12 4.98
CA SER A 99 -12.12 11.75 3.75
C SER A 99 -11.05 12.78 4.06
N GLY A 100 -11.23 13.54 5.15
CA GLY A 100 -10.26 14.53 5.62
C GLY A 100 -8.93 13.90 6.04
N VAL A 101 -8.97 12.78 6.77
CA VAL A 101 -7.77 12.03 7.17
C VAL A 101 -7.00 11.55 5.94
N ILE A 102 -7.67 10.92 4.96
CA ILE A 102 -7.01 10.44 3.73
C ILE A 102 -6.39 11.59 2.94
N GLN A 103 -7.10 12.71 2.83
CA GLN A 103 -6.61 13.89 2.15
C GLN A 103 -5.38 14.48 2.86
N SER A 104 -5.44 14.67 4.19
CA SER A 104 -4.33 15.22 4.98
C SER A 104 -3.06 14.35 4.84
N ILE A 105 -3.21 13.02 4.90
CA ILE A 105 -2.09 12.09 4.71
C ILE A 105 -1.48 12.24 3.31
N ALA A 106 -2.30 12.18 2.26
CA ALA A 106 -1.80 12.26 0.88
C ALA A 106 -1.11 13.62 0.59
N ASP A 107 -1.68 14.71 1.12
CA ASP A 107 -1.16 16.06 0.93
C ASP A 107 0.21 16.21 1.57
N ARG A 108 0.38 15.70 2.79
CA ARG A 108 1.66 15.70 3.50
C ARG A 108 2.69 14.79 2.86
N ILE A 109 2.32 13.59 2.42
CA ILE A 109 3.25 12.69 1.71
C ILE A 109 3.74 13.33 0.41
N SER A 110 2.83 13.91 -0.38
CA SER A 110 3.17 14.54 -1.66
C SER A 110 3.94 15.85 -1.52
N GLY A 111 3.73 16.58 -0.43
CA GLY A 111 4.41 17.85 -0.14
C GLY A 111 5.79 17.71 0.50
N ASP A 112 6.13 16.53 1.02
CA ASP A 112 7.38 16.33 1.75
C ASP A 112 8.58 16.06 0.83
N GLN A 113 9.61 16.90 0.93
CA GLN A 113 10.80 16.78 0.09
C GLN A 113 11.59 15.49 0.36
N LEU A 114 11.55 14.97 1.59
CA LEU A 114 12.23 13.72 1.94
C LEU A 114 11.49 12.54 1.31
N LEU A 115 10.16 12.56 1.21
CA LEU A 115 9.38 11.45 0.66
C LEU A 115 9.29 11.45 -0.88
N LYS A 116 9.67 12.56 -1.53
CA LYS A 116 9.63 12.74 -2.98
C LYS A 116 10.32 11.62 -3.79
N PRO A 117 11.48 11.04 -3.40
CA PRO A 117 12.08 9.93 -4.14
C PRO A 117 11.21 8.67 -4.20
N TRP A 118 10.31 8.46 -3.23
CA TRP A 118 9.43 7.29 -3.16
C TRP A 118 8.06 7.51 -3.80
N PHE A 119 7.49 8.71 -3.63
CA PHE A 119 6.11 8.98 -4.05
C PHE A 119 5.98 10.06 -5.14
N GLY A 120 7.07 10.77 -5.47
CA GLY A 120 7.03 11.93 -6.36
C GLY A 120 6.68 11.66 -7.81
N SER A 121 6.73 10.40 -8.25
CA SER A 121 6.26 9.98 -9.58
C SER A 121 4.78 9.56 -9.60
N MET A 122 4.14 9.40 -8.44
CA MET A 122 2.72 9.06 -8.36
C MET A 122 1.87 10.31 -8.55
N ASP A 123 0.90 10.26 -9.47
CA ASP A 123 -0.14 11.27 -9.52
C ASP A 123 -0.98 11.27 -8.23
N ARG A 124 -1.52 12.43 -7.86
CA ARG A 124 -2.27 12.62 -6.61
C ARG A 124 -3.46 11.64 -6.47
N PRO A 125 -4.32 11.42 -7.49
CA PRO A 125 -5.38 10.41 -7.41
C PRO A 125 -4.87 8.99 -7.13
N THR A 126 -3.72 8.60 -7.69
CA THR A 126 -3.10 7.30 -7.46
C THR A 126 -2.57 7.19 -6.04
N LEU A 127 -1.87 8.22 -5.55
CA LEU A 127 -1.41 8.26 -4.16
C LEU A 127 -2.57 8.21 -3.17
N GLN A 128 -3.64 8.98 -3.39
CA GLN A 128 -4.83 8.98 -2.54
C GLN A 128 -5.50 7.60 -2.46
N ARG A 129 -5.64 6.89 -3.59
CA ARG A 129 -6.17 5.52 -3.60
C ARG A 129 -5.28 4.54 -2.83
N HIS A 130 -3.96 4.69 -2.97
CA HIS A 130 -2.99 3.86 -2.24
C HIS A 130 -3.09 4.09 -0.73
N VAL A 131 -3.05 5.35 -0.29
CA VAL A 131 -3.22 5.75 1.11
C VAL A 131 -4.55 5.24 1.66
N MET A 132 -5.65 5.46 0.93
CA MET A 132 -6.98 4.99 1.33
C MET A 132 -7.02 3.48 1.57
N SER A 133 -6.46 2.70 0.65
CA SER A 133 -6.41 1.24 0.77
C SER A 133 -5.65 0.79 2.01
N ILE A 134 -4.47 1.37 2.26
CA ILE A 134 -3.63 1.02 3.41
C ILE A 134 -4.32 1.41 4.71
N VAL A 135 -4.86 2.64 4.80
CA VAL A 135 -5.55 3.11 6.00
C VAL A 135 -6.76 2.23 6.31
N MET A 136 -7.58 1.89 5.31
CA MET A 136 -8.75 1.01 5.51
C MET A 136 -8.35 -0.34 6.09
N GLU A 137 -7.30 -0.95 5.54
CA GLU A 137 -6.81 -2.24 6.00
C GLU A 137 -6.31 -2.16 7.46
N LEU A 138 -5.42 -1.22 7.75
CA LEU A 138 -4.84 -1.05 9.09
C LEU A 138 -5.88 -0.70 10.15
N THR A 139 -6.81 0.18 9.83
CA THR A 139 -7.76 0.76 10.81
C THR A 139 -9.09 0.01 10.89
N GLY A 140 -9.40 -0.85 9.91
CA GLY A 140 -10.60 -1.69 9.88
C GLY A 140 -10.31 -3.14 10.25
N GLU A 141 -9.22 -3.71 9.72
CA GLU A 141 -8.90 -5.13 9.86
C GLU A 141 -7.65 -5.40 10.71
N GLY A 142 -6.76 -4.42 10.87
CA GLY A 142 -5.45 -4.62 11.50
C GLY A 142 -4.43 -5.22 10.51
N LEU A 143 -3.32 -5.78 11.01
CA LEU A 143 -2.36 -6.47 10.16
C LEU A 143 -2.53 -7.98 10.17
N THR A 144 -2.49 -8.57 8.98
CA THR A 144 -2.32 -10.02 8.80
C THR A 144 -0.93 -10.34 8.24
N VAL A 145 -0.52 -11.60 8.35
CA VAL A 145 0.71 -12.10 7.71
C VAL A 145 0.67 -11.89 6.19
N GLY A 146 -0.49 -12.10 5.56
CA GLY A 146 -0.68 -11.87 4.13
C GLY A 146 -0.49 -10.41 3.75
N THR A 147 -1.02 -9.48 4.56
CA THR A 147 -0.81 -8.03 4.40
C THR A 147 0.66 -7.67 4.47
N VAL A 148 1.36 -8.13 5.52
CA VAL A 148 2.78 -7.81 5.72
C VAL A 148 3.65 -8.37 4.61
N ARG A 149 3.45 -9.63 4.20
CA ARG A 149 4.18 -10.22 3.07
C ARG A 149 3.95 -9.45 1.77
N ARG A 150 2.68 -9.15 1.43
CA ARG A 150 2.33 -8.40 0.22
C ARG A 150 2.96 -7.01 0.20
N LEU A 151 2.90 -6.28 1.31
CA LEU A 151 3.50 -4.95 1.41
C LEU A 151 5.03 -5.02 1.36
N ALA A 152 5.65 -5.97 2.05
CA ALA A 152 7.08 -6.19 2.00
C ALA A 152 7.56 -6.51 0.57
N ASP A 153 6.86 -7.40 -0.14
CA ASP A 153 7.17 -7.78 -1.51
C ASP A 153 7.07 -6.57 -2.46
N ALA A 154 6.03 -5.75 -2.32
CA ALA A 154 5.86 -4.54 -3.10
C ALA A 154 7.02 -3.54 -2.88
N HIS A 155 7.46 -3.36 -1.63
CA HIS A 155 8.59 -2.49 -1.29
C HIS A 155 9.92 -3.04 -1.82
N VAL A 156 10.13 -4.36 -1.76
CA VAL A 156 11.33 -5.00 -2.33
C VAL A 156 11.36 -4.84 -3.85
N GLN A 157 10.23 -5.00 -4.53
CA GLN A 157 10.14 -4.78 -5.98
C GLN A 157 10.45 -3.33 -6.37
N PHE A 158 9.95 -2.36 -5.58
CA PHE A 158 10.28 -0.94 -5.77
C PHE A 158 11.78 -0.68 -5.65
N VAL A 159 12.43 -1.24 -4.63
CA VAL A 159 13.89 -1.12 -4.45
C VAL A 159 14.65 -1.79 -5.60
N ALA A 160 14.27 -3.00 -6.00
CA ALA A 160 14.90 -3.73 -7.11
C ALA A 160 14.79 -2.98 -8.46
N ALA A 161 13.74 -2.18 -8.64
CA ALA A 161 13.55 -1.31 -9.80
C ALA A 161 14.39 -0.01 -9.76
N GLY A 162 15.32 0.12 -8.79
CA GLY A 162 16.20 1.28 -8.64
C GLY A 162 15.75 2.28 -7.57
N GLY A 163 14.75 1.94 -6.76
CA GLY A 163 14.32 2.75 -5.62
C GLY A 163 15.27 2.64 -4.41
N ALA A 164 15.28 3.66 -3.56
CA ALA A 164 16.03 3.63 -2.30
C ALA A 164 15.31 2.77 -1.24
N HIS A 165 16.09 2.08 -0.41
CA HIS A 165 15.56 1.38 0.77
C HIS A 165 14.86 2.35 1.72
N ILE A 166 13.78 1.91 2.35
CA ILE A 166 13.13 2.66 3.43
C ILE A 166 13.96 2.44 4.70
N THR A 167 14.68 3.48 5.11
CA THR A 167 15.39 3.52 6.39
C THR A 167 14.45 3.94 7.51
N GLU A 168 14.90 3.83 8.75
CA GLU A 168 14.12 4.27 9.91
C GLU A 168 13.72 5.76 9.85
N PRO A 169 14.62 6.71 9.49
CA PRO A 169 14.21 8.10 9.30
C PRO A 169 13.14 8.30 8.22
N VAL A 170 13.19 7.52 7.12
CA VAL A 170 12.18 7.59 6.05
C VAL A 170 10.85 7.03 6.55
N TRP A 171 10.88 5.92 7.29
CA TRP A 171 9.70 5.33 7.90
C TRP A 171 9.03 6.28 8.89
N ASP A 172 9.80 6.86 9.81
CA ASP A 172 9.26 7.79 10.81
C ASP A 172 8.66 9.02 10.12
N LYS A 173 9.29 9.48 9.02
CA LYS A 173 8.75 10.55 8.17
C LYS A 173 7.47 10.16 7.44
N LEU A 174 7.32 8.91 7.02
CA LEU A 174 6.10 8.38 6.39
C LEU A 174 4.98 8.17 7.42
N HIS A 175 5.33 7.78 8.64
CA HIS A 175 4.40 7.53 9.73
C HIS A 175 3.81 8.83 10.32
N ALA A 176 4.62 9.88 10.45
CA ALA A 176 4.18 11.16 11.03
C ALA A 176 2.92 11.77 10.34
N PRO A 177 2.79 11.77 8.99
CA PRO A 177 1.57 12.16 8.30
C PRO A 177 0.30 11.46 8.81
N PHE A 178 0.36 10.15 9.07
CA PHE A 178 -0.77 9.38 9.61
C PHE A 178 -1.14 9.87 11.00
N ALA A 179 -0.17 9.90 11.91
CA ALA A 179 -0.41 10.28 13.30
C ALA A 179 -0.98 11.70 13.40
N ASN A 180 -0.38 12.71 12.74
CA ASN A 180 -0.93 14.06 12.86
C ASN A 180 -2.21 14.29 12.05
N ALA A 181 -2.50 13.51 10.99
CA ALA A 181 -3.80 13.60 10.33
C ALA A 181 -4.91 13.10 11.26
N LEU A 182 -4.68 12.00 11.99
CA LEU A 182 -5.63 11.51 12.99
C LEU A 182 -5.84 12.55 14.11
N ARG A 183 -4.77 13.19 14.60
CA ARG A 183 -4.87 14.26 15.62
C ARG A 183 -5.62 15.50 15.13
N GLU A 184 -5.37 15.96 13.90
CA GLU A 184 -6.10 17.07 13.28
C GLU A 184 -7.61 16.81 13.22
N HIS A 185 -7.98 15.55 13.07
CA HIS A 185 -9.36 15.08 13.02
C HIS A 185 -9.89 14.59 14.38
N LEU A 186 -9.28 15.04 15.48
CA LEU A 186 -9.72 14.82 16.85
C LEU A 186 -9.85 13.35 17.25
N VAL A 187 -9.07 12.47 16.63
CA VAL A 187 -8.97 11.07 17.05
C VAL A 187 -8.29 11.01 18.42
N PRO A 188 -8.87 10.30 19.41
CA PRO A 188 -8.25 10.09 20.72
C PRO A 188 -6.82 9.57 20.63
N GLU A 189 -5.91 10.15 21.43
CA GLU A 189 -4.48 9.82 21.39
C GLU A 189 -4.20 8.33 21.66
N SER A 190 -5.03 7.66 22.47
CA SER A 190 -4.91 6.21 22.69
C SER A 190 -5.04 5.40 21.40
N ALA A 191 -5.87 5.82 20.46
CA ALA A 191 -5.99 5.16 19.15
C ALA A 191 -4.84 5.50 18.21
N VAL A 192 -4.29 6.71 18.33
CA VAL A 192 -3.08 7.13 17.58
C VAL A 192 -1.87 6.30 18.04
N LEU A 193 -1.69 6.11 19.34
CA LEU A 193 -0.65 5.24 19.90
C LEU A 193 -0.87 3.77 19.53
N ALA A 194 -2.12 3.29 19.58
CA ALA A 194 -2.42 1.92 19.16
C ALA A 194 -2.10 1.66 17.67
N LEU A 195 -2.11 2.69 16.82
CA LEU A 195 -1.68 2.55 15.42
C LEU A 195 -0.19 2.23 15.31
N GLU A 196 0.65 2.77 16.21
CA GLU A 196 2.08 2.46 16.25
C GLU A 196 2.30 0.97 16.52
N ASP A 197 1.58 0.42 17.49
CA ASP A 197 1.59 -1.00 17.79
C ASP A 197 1.07 -1.83 16.61
N THR A 198 0.00 -1.39 15.96
CA THR A 198 -0.53 -2.04 14.76
C THR A 198 0.52 -2.08 13.65
N LEU A 199 1.31 -1.02 13.47
CA LEU A 199 2.31 -0.87 12.41
C LEU A 199 3.67 -1.52 12.72
N ALA A 200 3.97 -1.81 13.99
CA ALA A 200 5.27 -2.32 14.41
C ALA A 200 5.74 -3.58 13.63
N PRO A 201 4.89 -4.60 13.36
CA PRO A 201 5.30 -5.75 12.55
C PRO A 201 5.67 -5.38 11.11
N LEU A 202 5.01 -4.37 10.55
CA LEU A 202 5.29 -3.87 9.21
C LEU A 202 6.61 -3.07 9.20
N LYS A 203 6.84 -2.21 10.20
CA LYS A 203 8.12 -1.51 10.40
C LYS A 203 9.26 -2.51 10.45
N ALA A 204 9.14 -3.56 11.27
CA ALA A 204 10.20 -4.57 11.45
C ALA A 204 10.56 -5.35 10.16
N VAL A 205 9.66 -5.40 9.18
CA VAL A 205 9.88 -6.12 7.91
C VAL A 205 10.34 -5.20 6.79
N ILE A 206 9.80 -3.97 6.74
CA ILE A 206 10.13 -2.99 5.69
C ILE A 206 11.41 -2.22 6.06
N VAL A 207 11.53 -1.81 7.31
CA VAL A 207 12.69 -1.10 7.86
C VAL A 207 13.69 -2.13 8.34
N THR A 208 14.42 -2.73 7.40
CA THR A 208 15.71 -3.42 7.65
C THR A 208 16.24 -4.00 6.35
N ARG A 209 17.52 -3.69 6.03
CA ARG A 209 18.47 -4.43 5.16
C ARG A 209 19.77 -3.66 4.85
N SER A 210 20.04 -2.52 5.50
CA SER A 210 21.28 -1.74 5.26
C SER A 210 22.54 -2.34 5.90
N ASP A 211 22.42 -3.16 6.94
CA ASP A 211 23.58 -3.61 7.73
C ASP A 211 24.21 -4.93 7.23
N SER A 212 23.60 -5.61 6.26
CA SER A 212 24.07 -6.91 5.76
C SER A 212 24.96 -6.85 4.50
N HIS A 213 25.43 -5.66 4.09
CA HIS A 213 26.35 -5.48 2.96
C HIS A 213 27.68 -4.79 3.29
N ALA A 214 28.07 -4.72 4.57
CA ALA A 214 29.36 -4.18 5.02
C ALA A 214 30.36 -5.26 5.51
N GLY A 215 30.21 -6.51 5.07
CA GLY A 215 31.10 -7.63 5.40
C GLY A 215 31.81 -8.20 4.18
#